data_AF-A0A418PNB3-F1
#
_entry.id   AF-A0A418PNB3-F1
#
_cell.length_a   1.000
_cell.length_b   1.000
_cell.length_c   1.000
_cell.angle_alpha   90.00
_cell.angle_beta   90.00
_cell.angle_gamma   90.00
#
_symmetry.space_group_name_H-M   'P 1'
#
loop_
_entity.id
_entity.type
_entity.pdbx_description
1 polymer ?
#
loop_
_entity_poly.entity_id
_entity_poly.type
_entity_poly.pdbx_seq_one_letter_code
_entity_poly.pdbx_strand_id
1 'polypeptide(L)'
;MNSRAEFIRIYEQFHPKVFRLCKGFFNGNEDLAADYTQEIFIKIWEKKDSFKKDSNVGTWIYRISVNMCLMQIRKEAREKKKSYSTYFESVTETYDPEHEHRLKTMYECIHQLKEKDRLIILMVLEKVPYSQITEVIGISEESLRVTIHRIKKKLTSCAQHGKL
;
A
#
# COMPACT_ATOMS: atom_id res chain seq x y z
N MET A 1 -11.46 -15.42 13.28
CA MET A 1 -12.56 -14.96 12.39
C MET A 1 -13.42 -16.18 12.14
N ASN A 2 -14.60 -16.23 12.73
CA ASN A 2 -15.27 -17.51 13.05
C ASN A 2 -16.50 -17.78 12.18
N SER A 3 -16.83 -16.88 11.26
CA SER A 3 -17.96 -17.09 10.33
C SER A 3 -17.73 -16.43 8.98
N ARG A 4 -18.40 -16.97 7.95
CA ARG A 4 -18.47 -16.37 6.61
C ARG A 4 -19.05 -14.95 6.67
N ALA A 5 -20.06 -14.72 7.49
CA ALA A 5 -20.68 -13.40 7.66
C ALA A 5 -19.70 -12.36 8.25
N GLU A 6 -18.86 -12.77 9.21
CA GLU A 6 -17.80 -11.91 9.75
C GLU A 6 -16.76 -11.56 8.67
N PHE A 7 -16.37 -12.53 7.83
CA PHE A 7 -15.47 -12.26 6.71
C PHE A 7 -16.05 -11.29 5.69
N ILE A 8 -17.32 -11.45 5.31
CA ILE A 8 -17.96 -10.54 4.34
C ILE A 8 -17.93 -9.10 4.85
N ARG A 9 -18.28 -8.87 6.13
CA ARG A 9 -18.22 -7.52 6.73
C ARG A 9 -16.80 -6.94 6.71
N ILE A 10 -15.80 -7.77 7.01
CA ILE A 10 -14.40 -7.37 6.98
C ILE A 10 -13.96 -7.05 5.53
N TYR A 11 -14.36 -7.89 4.58
CA TYR A 11 -14.09 -7.68 3.17
C TYR A 11 -14.67 -6.35 2.70
N GLU A 12 -15.95 -6.10 2.91
CA GLU A 12 -16.61 -4.84 2.52
C GLU A 12 -15.94 -3.61 3.14
N GLN A 13 -15.54 -3.71 4.41
CA GLN A 13 -14.90 -2.61 5.13
C GLN A 13 -13.47 -2.32 4.66
N PHE A 14 -12.67 -3.36 4.40
CA PHE A 14 -11.23 -3.23 4.18
C PHE A 14 -10.83 -3.34 2.72
N HIS A 15 -11.63 -3.96 1.85
CA HIS A 15 -11.34 -4.10 0.43
C HIS A 15 -10.95 -2.79 -0.26
N PRO A 16 -11.76 -1.70 -0.19
CA PRO A 16 -11.38 -0.45 -0.84
C PRO A 16 -10.07 0.15 -0.29
N LYS A 17 -9.74 -0.10 0.99
CA LYS A 17 -8.51 0.38 1.61
C LYS A 17 -7.29 -0.41 1.18
N VAL A 18 -7.42 -1.74 1.16
CA VAL A 18 -6.37 -2.65 0.67
C VAL A 18 -6.11 -2.41 -0.81
N PHE A 19 -7.15 -2.17 -1.61
CA PHE A 19 -7.00 -1.84 -3.02
C PHE A 19 -6.19 -0.56 -3.24
N ARG A 20 -6.54 0.54 -2.58
CA ARG A 20 -5.77 1.79 -2.68
C ARG A 20 -4.35 1.67 -2.15
N LEU A 21 -4.15 0.90 -1.09
CA LEU A 21 -2.82 0.56 -0.59
C LEU A 21 -2.00 -0.16 -1.67
N CYS A 22 -2.55 -1.20 -2.31
CA CYS A 22 -1.90 -1.93 -3.40
C CYS A 22 -1.59 -1.00 -4.58
N LYS A 23 -2.56 -0.19 -5.01
CA LYS A 23 -2.38 0.79 -6.09
C LYS A 23 -1.24 1.77 -5.79
N GLY A 24 -1.12 2.23 -4.55
CA GLY A 24 0.01 3.03 -4.09
C GLY A 24 1.36 2.31 -4.10
N PHE A 25 1.39 1.01 -3.79
CA PHE A 25 2.61 0.20 -3.87
C PHE A 25 3.05 -0.03 -5.32
N PHE A 26 2.08 -0.24 -6.22
CA PHE A 26 2.28 -0.60 -7.63
C PHE A 26 2.23 0.58 -8.59
N ASN A 27 2.61 1.78 -8.11
CA ASN A 27 2.77 2.97 -8.94
C ASN A 27 1.50 3.32 -9.76
N GLY A 28 0.32 3.16 -9.16
CA GLY A 28 -0.94 3.45 -9.82
C GLY A 28 -1.47 2.35 -10.74
N ASN A 29 -0.74 1.24 -10.94
CA ASN A 29 -1.21 0.12 -11.75
C ASN A 29 -2.46 -0.51 -11.14
N GLU A 30 -3.58 -0.38 -11.85
CA GLU A 30 -4.91 -0.80 -11.40
C GLU A 30 -5.09 -2.32 -11.42
N ASP A 31 -4.71 -2.96 -12.53
CA ASP A 31 -4.85 -4.40 -12.72
C ASP A 31 -4.05 -5.17 -11.66
N LEU A 32 -2.78 -4.81 -11.48
CA LEU A 32 -1.92 -5.43 -10.47
C LEU A 32 -2.43 -5.18 -9.06
N ALA A 33 -3.02 -4.00 -8.80
CA ALA A 33 -3.63 -3.71 -7.51
C ALA A 33 -4.89 -4.55 -7.26
N ALA A 34 -5.72 -4.77 -8.28
CA ALA A 34 -6.90 -5.62 -8.19
C ALA A 34 -6.52 -7.08 -7.91
N ASP A 35 -5.55 -7.61 -8.67
CA ASP A 35 -5.03 -8.98 -8.51
C ASP A 35 -4.50 -9.22 -7.10
N TYR A 36 -3.60 -8.35 -6.63
CA TYR A 36 -3.02 -8.48 -5.29
C TYR A 36 -4.05 -8.29 -4.18
N THR A 37 -5.04 -7.42 -4.38
CA THR A 37 -6.12 -7.27 -3.40
C THR A 37 -6.89 -8.58 -3.27
N GLN A 38 -7.22 -9.24 -4.38
CA GLN A 38 -7.88 -10.53 -4.36
C GLN A 38 -7.02 -11.58 -3.65
N GLU A 39 -5.74 -11.72 -4.00
CA GLU A 39 -4.82 -12.66 -3.36
C GLU A 39 -4.70 -12.42 -1.85
N ILE A 40 -4.65 -11.16 -1.42
CA ILE A 40 -4.60 -10.77 -0.01
C ILE A 40 -5.85 -11.27 0.73
N PHE A 41 -7.05 -11.08 0.16
CA PHE A 41 -8.28 -11.54 0.82
C PHE A 41 -8.42 -13.05 0.83
N ILE A 42 -7.94 -13.75 -0.21
CA ILE A 42 -7.78 -15.21 -0.18
C ILE A 42 -6.85 -15.59 0.97
N LYS A 43 -5.70 -14.91 1.12
CA LYS A 43 -4.75 -15.20 2.20
C LYS A 43 -5.31 -14.93 3.60
N ILE A 44 -6.11 -13.88 3.74
CA ILE A 44 -6.84 -13.56 4.97
C ILE A 44 -7.84 -14.68 5.29
N TRP A 45 -8.58 -15.17 4.31
CA TRP A 45 -9.52 -16.28 4.50
C TRP A 45 -8.81 -17.58 4.91
N GLU A 46 -7.69 -17.92 4.26
CA GLU A 46 -6.87 -19.07 4.64
C GLU A 46 -6.34 -18.96 6.07
N LYS A 47 -5.94 -17.76 6.48
CA LYS A 47 -5.33 -17.50 7.79
C LYS A 47 -6.32 -17.10 8.89
N LYS A 48 -7.63 -17.07 8.61
CA LYS A 48 -8.68 -16.57 9.52
C LYS A 48 -8.67 -17.24 10.91
N ASP A 49 -8.23 -18.49 10.97
CA ASP A 49 -8.16 -19.31 12.19
C ASP A 49 -6.90 -19.03 13.01
N SER A 50 -5.86 -18.44 12.39
CA SER A 50 -4.64 -18.00 13.07
C SER A 50 -4.75 -16.61 13.70
N PHE A 51 -5.85 -15.89 13.45
CA PHE A 51 -6.08 -14.59 14.05
C PHE A 51 -6.48 -14.74 15.52
N LYS A 52 -5.48 -14.60 16.41
CA LYS A 52 -5.62 -14.81 17.86
C LYS A 52 -6.33 -13.67 18.62
N LYS A 53 -6.85 -12.64 17.95
CA LYS A 53 -7.44 -11.42 18.56
C LYS A 53 -6.50 -10.63 19.49
N ASP A 54 -5.22 -10.99 19.56
CA ASP A 54 -4.19 -10.26 20.32
C ASP A 54 -3.85 -8.89 19.69
N SER A 55 -4.28 -8.65 18.45
CA SER A 55 -4.12 -7.38 17.72
C SER A 55 -5.45 -6.97 17.09
N ASN A 56 -5.59 -5.68 16.75
CA ASN A 56 -6.75 -5.22 15.99
C ASN A 56 -6.82 -5.96 14.64
N VAL A 57 -8.02 -6.31 14.18
CA VAL A 57 -8.24 -6.95 12.88
C VAL A 57 -7.65 -6.12 11.74
N GLY A 58 -7.73 -4.79 11.81
CA GLY A 58 -7.12 -3.87 10.87
C GLY A 58 -5.60 -4.01 10.83
N THR A 59 -4.93 -4.02 11.99
CA THR A 59 -3.47 -4.26 12.05
C THR A 59 -3.11 -5.58 11.37
N TRP A 60 -3.84 -6.65 11.67
CA TRP A 60 -3.57 -7.97 11.12
C TRP A 60 -3.74 -8.00 9.59
N ILE A 61 -4.80 -7.39 9.07
CA ILE A 61 -5.04 -7.23 7.62
C ILE A 61 -3.91 -6.44 6.99
N TYR A 62 -3.59 -5.25 7.51
CA TYR A 62 -2.51 -4.41 6.95
C TYR A 62 -1.17 -5.12 6.98
N ARG A 63 -0.86 -5.90 8.03
CA ARG A 63 0.37 -6.70 8.11
C ARG A 63 0.43 -7.74 6.98
N ILE A 64 -0.67 -8.42 6.67
CA ILE A 64 -0.74 -9.36 5.54
C ILE A 64 -0.56 -8.60 4.22
N SER A 65 -1.34 -7.53 4.00
CA SER A 65 -1.32 -6.75 2.76
C SER A 65 0.07 -6.20 2.44
N VAL A 66 0.70 -5.57 3.44
CA VAL A 66 2.02 -4.95 3.30
C VAL A 66 3.10 -5.98 3.00
N ASN A 67 3.06 -7.13 3.68
CA ASN A 67 4.02 -8.19 3.43
C ASN A 67 3.91 -8.73 1.99
N MET A 68 2.70 -8.88 1.47
CA MET A 68 2.48 -9.34 0.10
C MET A 68 2.96 -8.31 -0.93
N CYS A 69 2.60 -7.04 -0.78
CA CYS A 69 3.07 -5.99 -1.69
C CYS A 69 4.61 -5.84 -1.67
N LEU A 70 5.23 -5.89 -0.49
CA LEU A 70 6.70 -5.82 -0.37
C LEU A 70 7.39 -7.04 -0.98
N MET A 71 6.81 -8.24 -0.82
CA MET A 71 7.34 -9.45 -1.44
C MET A 71 7.38 -9.32 -2.96
N GLN A 72 6.30 -8.80 -3.56
CA GLN A 72 6.23 -8.59 -5.00
C GLN A 72 7.22 -7.54 -5.49
N ILE A 73 7.28 -6.37 -4.84
CA ILE A 73 8.23 -5.32 -5.21
C ILE A 73 9.68 -5.82 -5.16
N ARG A 74 10.03 -6.62 -4.14
CA ARG A 74 11.36 -7.22 -4.02
C ARG A 74 11.60 -8.32 -5.05
N LYS A 75 10.56 -9.04 -5.47
CA LYS A 75 10.64 -10.02 -6.57
C LYS A 75 10.92 -9.30 -7.89
N GLU A 76 10.13 -8.29 -8.24
CA GLU A 76 10.33 -7.47 -9.44
C GLU A 76 11.70 -6.80 -9.47
N ALA A 77 12.17 -6.25 -8.35
CA ALA A 77 13.49 -5.64 -8.28
C ALA A 77 14.64 -6.64 -8.53
N ARG A 78 14.46 -7.91 -8.13
CA ARG A 78 15.41 -8.99 -8.42
C ARG A 78 15.34 -9.45 -9.87
N GLU A 79 14.15 -9.48 -10.46
CA GLU A 79 13.93 -9.89 -11.86
C GLU A 79 14.38 -8.80 -12.85
N LYS A 80 14.15 -7.52 -12.55
CA LYS A 80 14.68 -6.37 -13.32
C LYS A 80 16.21 -6.30 -13.29
N LYS A 81 16.86 -6.79 -12.23
CA LYS A 81 18.33 -6.96 -12.22
C LYS A 81 18.83 -8.06 -13.15
N LYS A 82 17.94 -8.94 -13.64
CA LYS A 82 18.26 -10.08 -14.52
C LYS A 82 17.78 -9.89 -15.96
N SER A 83 16.92 -8.92 -16.27
CA SER A 83 16.36 -8.70 -17.61
C SER A 83 16.10 -7.21 -17.88
N TYR A 84 16.47 -6.73 -19.07
CA TYR A 84 16.18 -5.37 -19.53
C TYR A 84 14.67 -5.20 -19.76
N SER A 85 14.05 -4.39 -18.89
CA SER A 85 12.86 -3.54 -19.08
C SER A 85 11.66 -4.09 -19.88
N THR A 86 10.51 -4.20 -19.21
CA THR A 86 9.21 -3.92 -19.84
C THR A 86 8.42 -3.01 -18.90
N TYR A 87 8.14 -1.80 -19.38
CA TYR A 87 7.18 -0.88 -18.77
C TYR A 87 5.79 -1.29 -19.24
N PHE A 88 4.86 -1.48 -18.30
CA PHE A 88 3.44 -1.61 -18.62
C PHE A 88 2.82 -0.21 -18.56
N GLU A 89 2.29 0.26 -19.69
CA GLU A 89 1.40 1.40 -19.73
C GLU A 89 0.02 0.98 -19.22
N SER A 90 -0.50 1.70 -18.25
CA SER A 90 -1.89 1.56 -17.80
C SER A 90 -2.79 2.46 -18.64
N VAL A 91 -3.91 1.93 -19.11
CA VAL A 91 -5.00 2.66 -19.75
C VAL A 91 -5.96 3.14 -18.68
N THR A 92 -6.40 4.40 -18.74
CA THR A 92 -7.45 4.93 -17.86
C THR A 92 -8.45 5.78 -18.65
N GLU A 93 -9.74 5.48 -18.50
CA GLU A 93 -10.86 6.31 -18.96
C GLU A 93 -11.43 7.10 -17.76
N THR A 94 -11.28 8.43 -17.80
CA THR A 94 -12.22 9.50 -17.37
C THR A 94 -11.46 10.83 -17.49
N TYR A 95 -11.81 11.63 -18.49
CA TYR A 95 -10.91 12.66 -19.05
C TYR A 95 -10.94 13.99 -18.26
N ASP A 96 -10.14 14.07 -17.20
CA ASP A 96 -9.50 15.30 -16.74
C ASP A 96 -7.98 15.13 -16.81
N PRO A 97 -7.35 15.54 -17.93
CA PRO A 97 -5.92 15.32 -18.17
C PRO A 97 -5.01 15.90 -17.07
N GLU A 98 -5.43 16.99 -16.42
CA GLU A 98 -4.62 17.65 -15.40
C GLU A 98 -4.70 16.90 -14.06
N HIS A 99 -5.88 16.39 -13.71
CA HIS A 99 -6.03 15.54 -12.53
C HIS A 99 -5.24 14.24 -12.65
N GLU A 100 -5.36 13.56 -13.80
CA GLU A 100 -4.66 12.29 -14.05
C GLU A 100 -3.15 12.47 -14.03
N HIS A 101 -2.63 13.54 -14.66
CA HIS A 101 -1.21 13.83 -14.64
C HIS A 101 -0.66 14.10 -13.23
N ARG A 102 -1.42 14.83 -12.40
CA ARG A 102 -1.06 15.06 -10.97
C ARG A 102 -1.07 13.75 -10.19
N LEU A 103 -2.07 12.90 -10.42
CA LEU A 103 -2.21 11.62 -9.73
C LEU A 103 -1.07 10.67 -10.11
N LYS A 104 -0.73 10.58 -11.40
CA LYS A 104 0.40 9.79 -11.91
C LYS A 104 1.72 10.26 -11.30
N THR A 105 1.98 11.55 -11.35
CA THR A 105 3.19 12.15 -10.73
C THR A 105 3.27 11.83 -9.23
N MET A 106 2.14 11.89 -8.51
CA MET A 106 2.09 11.54 -7.10
C MET A 106 2.45 10.07 -6.86
N TYR A 107 1.89 9.14 -7.64
CA TYR A 107 2.24 7.72 -7.53
C TYR A 107 3.72 7.46 -7.82
N GLU A 108 4.28 8.13 -8.82
CA GLU A 108 5.71 8.03 -9.14
C GLU A 108 6.58 8.53 -7.99
N CYS A 109 6.24 9.67 -7.40
CA CYS A 109 6.94 10.19 -6.21
C CYS A 109 6.86 9.24 -5.01
N ILE A 110 5.68 8.64 -4.75
CA ILE A 110 5.50 7.63 -3.72
C ILE A 110 6.33 6.37 -4.02
N HIS A 111 6.43 5.98 -5.29
CA HIS A 111 7.20 4.82 -5.74
C HIS A 111 8.72 5.05 -5.65
N GLN A 112 9.19 6.30 -5.65
CA GLN A 112 10.62 6.59 -5.41
C GLN A 112 10.99 6.51 -3.91
N LEU A 113 10.01 6.52 -2.99
CA LEU A 113 10.28 6.40 -1.56
C LEU A 113 10.87 5.02 -1.21
N LYS A 114 11.73 5.01 -0.18
CA LYS A 114 12.18 3.77 0.48
C LYS A 114 10.97 2.97 0.95
N GLU A 115 11.07 1.64 0.92
CA GLU A 115 9.97 0.72 1.29
C GLU A 115 9.24 1.12 2.59
N LYS A 116 9.99 1.43 3.66
CA LYS A 116 9.44 1.87 4.95
C LYS A 116 8.71 3.22 4.85
N ASP A 117 9.30 4.20 4.16
CA ASP A 117 8.71 5.54 3.99
C ASP A 117 7.40 5.44 3.16
N ARG A 118 7.40 4.60 2.11
CA ARG A 118 6.23 4.31 1.27
C ARG A 118 5.09 3.67 2.08
N LEU A 119 5.42 2.65 2.85
CA LEU A 119 4.48 1.97 3.73
C LEU A 119 3.78 2.95 4.69
N ILE A 120 4.57 3.79 5.37
CA ILE A 120 4.06 4.79 6.32
C ILE A 120 3.04 5.70 5.64
N ILE A 121 3.42 6.30 4.51
CA ILE A 121 2.55 7.31 3.89
C ILE A 121 1.26 6.70 3.35
N LEU A 122 1.31 5.50 2.77
CA LEU A 122 0.12 4.84 2.26
C LEU A 122 -0.87 4.47 3.38
N MET A 123 -0.39 3.99 4.53
CA MET A 123 -1.27 3.73 5.67
C MET A 123 -1.84 5.03 6.28
N VAL A 124 -1.07 6.12 6.27
CA VAL A 124 -1.59 7.44 6.69
C VAL A 124 -2.70 7.93 5.76
N LEU A 125 -2.55 7.74 4.44
CA LEU A 125 -3.58 8.08 3.46
C LEU A 125 -4.87 7.28 3.66
N GLU A 126 -4.75 6.01 4.06
CA GLU A 126 -5.87 5.15 4.45
C GLU A 126 -6.46 5.46 5.84
N LYS A 127 -6.01 6.56 6.47
CA LYS A 127 -6.43 7.03 7.79
C LYS A 127 -6.27 5.96 8.87
N VAL A 128 -5.25 5.12 8.75
CA VAL A 128 -4.92 4.11 9.75
C VAL A 128 -4.45 4.83 11.01
N PRO A 129 -4.96 4.48 12.21
CA PRO A 129 -4.50 5.08 13.46
C PRO A 129 -2.99 4.89 13.65
N TYR A 130 -2.33 5.90 14.23
CA TYR A 130 -0.87 5.87 14.40
C TYR A 130 -0.40 4.69 15.25
N SER A 131 -1.18 4.30 16.26
CA SER A 131 -0.93 3.11 17.08
C SER A 131 -0.94 1.81 16.28
N GLN A 132 -1.76 1.69 15.24
CA GLN A 132 -1.75 0.51 14.36
C GLN A 132 -0.57 0.57 13.39
N ILE A 133 -0.22 1.76 12.89
CA ILE A 133 0.95 1.96 12.03
C ILE A 133 2.24 1.58 12.75
N THR A 134 2.42 2.02 14.00
CA THR A 134 3.58 1.67 14.82
C THR A 134 3.64 0.17 15.10
N GLU A 135 2.49 -0.50 15.32
CA GLU A 135 2.39 -1.95 15.51
C GLU A 135 2.69 -2.75 14.22
N VAL A 136 2.37 -2.21 13.04
CA VAL A 136 2.72 -2.84 11.76
C VAL A 136 4.21 -2.68 11.45
N ILE A 137 4.80 -1.52 11.78
CA ILE A 137 6.17 -1.17 11.37
C ILE A 137 7.23 -1.51 12.42
N GLY A 138 6.87 -1.51 13.70
CA GLY A 138 7.78 -1.72 14.83
C GLY A 138 8.62 -0.50 15.18
N ILE A 139 8.04 0.71 15.19
CA ILE A 139 8.70 1.97 15.60
C ILE A 139 7.85 2.71 16.64
N SER A 140 8.44 3.65 17.39
CA SER A 140 7.69 4.48 18.34
C SER A 140 6.79 5.52 17.64
N GLU A 141 5.79 6.03 18.34
CA GLU A 141 4.90 7.07 17.80
C GLU A 141 5.65 8.38 17.52
N GLU A 142 6.62 8.75 18.35
CA GLU A 142 7.46 9.93 18.13
C GLU A 142 8.26 9.80 16.83
N SER A 143 8.89 8.63 16.65
CA SER A 143 9.64 8.31 15.43
C SER A 143 8.73 8.34 14.19
N LEU A 144 7.49 7.83 14.33
CA LEU A 144 6.50 7.86 13.27
C LEU A 144 6.14 9.30 12.87
N ARG A 145 5.85 10.19 13.83
CA ARG A 145 5.49 11.60 13.53
C ARG A 145 6.60 12.34 12.80
N VAL A 146 7.84 12.19 13.27
CA VAL A 146 9.02 12.78 12.61
C VAL A 146 9.18 12.23 11.20
N THR A 147 9.00 10.92 11.03
CA THR A 147 9.11 10.26 9.73
C THR A 147 8.02 10.74 8.77
N ILE A 148 6.76 10.86 9.22
CA ILE A 148 5.66 11.40 8.42
C ILE A 148 5.97 12.83 7.95
N HIS A 149 6.45 13.69 8.84
CA HIS A 149 6.83 15.06 8.48
C HIS A 149 7.90 15.08 7.38
N ARG A 150 8.95 14.26 7.54
CA ARG A 150 10.01 14.12 6.54
C ARG A 150 9.48 13.59 5.20
N ILE A 151 8.59 12.60 5.20
CA ILE A 151 8.01 12.04 3.98
C ILE A 151 7.16 13.08 3.25
N LYS A 152 6.33 13.84 3.97
CA LYS A 152 5.53 14.92 3.38
C LYS A 152 6.42 15.95 2.69
N LYS A 153 7.50 16.39 3.34
CA LYS A 153 8.47 17.33 2.76
C LYS A 153 9.10 16.79 1.47
N LYS A 154 9.50 15.51 1.47
CA LYS A 154 10.01 14.80 0.29
C LYS A 154 9.00 14.78 -0.86
N LEU A 155 7.75 14.42 -0.58
CA LEU A 155 6.69 14.36 -1.59
C LEU A 155 6.35 15.74 -2.16
N THR A 156 6.31 16.78 -1.32
CA THR A 156 6.12 18.16 -1.80
C THR A 156 7.26 18.60 -2.72
N SER A 157 8.51 18.27 -2.37
CA SER A 157 9.68 18.58 -3.22
C SER A 157 9.64 17.81 -4.54
N CYS A 158 9.29 16.53 -4.51
CA CYS A 158 9.15 15.72 -5.74
C CYS A 158 8.02 16.21 -6.64
N ALA A 159 6.89 16.64 -6.08
CA ALA A 159 5.79 17.22 -6.86
C ALA A 159 6.17 18.55 -7.54
N GLN A 160 7.17 19.29 -7.01
CA GLN A 160 7.64 20.55 -7.58
C GLN A 160 8.79 20.38 -8.58
N HIS A 161 9.65 19.37 -8.41
CA HIS A 161 10.89 19.21 -9.17
C HIS A 161 11.01 17.90 -9.96
N GLY A 162 10.04 16.99 -9.84
CA GLY A 162 9.99 15.71 -10.55
C GLY A 162 10.90 14.60 -10.01
N LYS A 163 11.68 14.85 -8.94
CA LYS A 163 12.55 13.85 -8.29
C LYS A 163 12.66 14.08 -6.77
N LEU A 164 12.84 12.99 -6.02
CA LEU A 164 13.08 12.98 -4.57
C LEU A 164 14.49 13.44 -4.16
#